data_AF-A0A924KTA3-F1
#
_entry.id   AF-A0A924KTA3-F1
#
_cell.length_a   1.000
_cell.length_b   1.000
_cell.length_c   1.000
_cell.angle_alpha   90.00
_cell.angle_beta   90.00
_cell.angle_gamma   90.00
#
_symmetry.space_group_name_H-M   'P 1'
#
loop_
_entity.id
_entity.type
_entity.pdbx_description
1 polymer ?
#
loop_
_entity_poly.entity_id
_entity_poly.type
_entity_poly.pdbx_seq_one_letter_code
_entity_poly.pdbx_strand_id
1 'polypeptide(L)'
;MILYALTVFVSAFLLFLVQPVIAKQILPWFGGSAAVWTTCLVFFQCMLLAGYFYADWTTKKLTPKRQALLHMALIVVAIAMLPIIPDPSWKPTGEEAPSLRILLLLGATIGLPYFLISTTSPLIQVWFSKRYPGASPYRLFALSNLASMIALLGYPFLFEPWIATQQQAIGWSFGFGVFAVLIAASAWFGLYGRGGEPENIAAVEPSPDAAEIINPPARRDKLTWIALSAL
;
A
#
# COMPACT_ATOMS: atom_id res chain seq x y z
N MET A 1 2.47 17.09 -10.39
CA MET A 1 2.91 16.65 -9.05
C MET A 1 1.77 16.34 -8.08
N ILE A 2 0.75 17.21 -7.97
CA ILE A 2 -0.37 17.06 -7.00
C ILE A 2 -1.07 15.70 -7.07
N LEU A 3 -1.38 15.20 -8.27
CA LEU A 3 -2.04 13.90 -8.44
C LEU A 3 -1.25 12.75 -7.80
N TYR A 4 0.06 12.67 -8.04
CA TYR A 4 0.93 11.65 -7.44
C TYR A 4 1.01 11.80 -5.92
N ALA A 5 1.07 13.04 -5.42
CA ALA A 5 1.07 13.33 -3.98
C ALA A 5 -0.24 12.87 -3.30
N LEU A 6 -1.40 13.22 -3.87
CA LEU A 6 -2.71 12.79 -3.38
C LEU A 6 -2.87 11.27 -3.43
N THR A 7 -2.46 10.64 -4.54
CA THR A 7 -2.55 9.18 -4.69
C THR A 7 -1.77 8.47 -3.60
N VAL A 8 -0.52 8.89 -3.36
CA VAL A 8 0.36 8.31 -2.33
C VAL A 8 -0.13 8.61 -0.91
N PHE A 9 -0.61 9.83 -0.65
CA PHE A 9 -1.17 10.20 0.64
C PHE A 9 -2.40 9.33 0.98
N VAL A 10 -3.38 9.28 0.08
CA VAL A 10 -4.62 8.50 0.27
C VAL A 10 -4.30 7.02 0.40
N SER A 11 -3.42 6.47 -0.45
CA SER A 11 -3.05 5.05 -0.35
C SER A 11 -2.38 4.73 0.98
N ALA A 12 -1.41 5.54 1.42
CA ALA A 12 -0.68 5.28 2.65
C ALA A 12 -1.60 5.44 3.88
N PHE A 13 -2.44 6.48 3.90
CA PHE A 13 -3.43 6.66 4.95
C PHE A 13 -4.36 5.44 5.07
N LEU A 14 -4.94 4.97 3.94
CA LEU A 14 -5.82 3.81 3.93
C LEU A 14 -5.10 2.50 4.30
N LEU A 15 -3.86 2.32 3.85
CA LEU A 15 -3.05 1.12 4.15
C LEU A 15 -2.82 0.94 5.65
N PHE A 16 -2.58 2.04 6.36
CA PHE A 16 -2.33 2.00 7.80
C PHE A 16 -3.62 2.07 8.63
N LEU A 17 -4.67 2.73 8.12
CA LEU A 17 -5.96 2.78 8.80
C LEU A 17 -6.67 1.41 8.82
N VAL A 18 -6.55 0.60 7.77
CA VAL A 18 -7.32 -0.64 7.66
C VAL A 18 -6.91 -1.73 8.63
N GLN A 19 -5.62 -1.76 9.01
CA GLN A 19 -5.08 -2.79 9.89
C GLN A 19 -5.78 -2.80 11.25
N PRO A 20 -5.89 -1.67 11.99
CA PRO A 20 -6.62 -1.65 13.25
C PRO A 20 -8.14 -1.76 13.07
N VAL A 21 -8.72 -1.26 11.97
CA VAL A 21 -10.16 -1.43 11.68
C VAL A 21 -10.52 -2.92 11.61
N ILE A 22 -9.81 -3.68 10.78
CA ILE A 22 -10.07 -5.11 10.58
C ILE A 22 -9.75 -5.90 11.85
N ALA A 23 -8.63 -5.60 12.53
CA ALA A 23 -8.30 -6.25 13.80
C ALA A 23 -9.42 -6.06 14.83
N LYS A 24 -10.01 -4.86 14.93
CA LYS A 24 -11.14 -4.58 15.83
C LYS A 24 -12.42 -5.31 15.40
N GLN A 25 -12.67 -5.51 14.10
CA GLN A 25 -13.85 -6.24 13.62
C GLN A 25 -13.82 -7.72 13.98
N ILE A 26 -12.65 -8.36 13.89
CA ILE A 26 -12.50 -9.79 14.16
C ILE A 26 -12.26 -10.07 15.65
N LEU A 27 -11.91 -9.05 16.44
CA LEU A 27 -11.65 -9.14 17.88
C LEU A 27 -12.77 -9.86 18.66
N PRO A 28 -14.08 -9.62 18.44
CA PRO A 28 -15.13 -10.32 19.17
C PRO A 28 -15.23 -11.82 18.84
N TRP A 29 -14.63 -12.29 17.74
CA TRP A 29 -14.71 -13.68 17.28
C TRP A 29 -13.49 -14.49 17.69
N PHE A 30 -12.31 -13.88 17.65
CA PHE A 30 -11.03 -14.57 17.92
C PHE A 30 -10.39 -14.16 19.26
N GLY A 31 -10.92 -13.13 19.92
CA GLY A 31 -10.40 -12.59 21.18
C GLY A 31 -9.17 -11.69 21.01
N GLY A 32 -8.78 -11.03 22.09
CA GLY A 32 -7.68 -10.05 22.12
C GLY A 32 -6.31 -10.62 22.47
N SER A 33 -6.05 -11.89 22.18
CA SER A 33 -4.75 -12.50 22.50
C SER A 33 -3.64 -11.94 21.61
N ALA A 34 -2.40 -11.94 22.14
CA ALA A 34 -1.22 -11.54 21.37
C ALA A 34 -1.04 -12.36 20.08
N ALA A 35 -1.44 -13.64 20.09
CA ALA A 35 -1.35 -14.51 18.93
C ALA A 35 -2.26 -14.05 17.76
N VAL A 36 -3.46 -13.56 18.05
CA VAL A 36 -4.39 -13.01 17.03
C VAL A 36 -3.78 -11.78 16.38
N TRP A 37 -3.25 -10.87 17.21
CA TRP A 37 -2.59 -9.66 16.74
C TRP A 37 -1.38 -9.97 15.86
N THR A 38 -0.46 -10.83 16.32
CA THR A 38 0.72 -11.23 15.55
C THR A 38 0.34 -11.92 14.23
N THR A 39 -0.72 -12.74 14.22
CA THR A 39 -1.19 -13.37 12.98
C THR A 39 -1.66 -12.33 11.95
N CYS A 40 -2.38 -11.28 12.40
CA CYS A 40 -2.78 -10.18 11.53
C CYS A 40 -1.57 -9.42 10.98
N LEU A 41 -0.59 -9.11 11.85
CA LEU A 41 0.63 -8.43 11.42
C LEU A 41 1.41 -9.24 10.39
N VAL A 42 1.56 -10.55 10.59
CA VAL A 42 2.22 -11.44 9.61
C VAL A 42 1.51 -11.37 8.27
N PHE A 43 0.18 -11.46 8.24
CA PHE A 43 -0.59 -11.32 7.01
C PHE A 43 -0.32 -10.00 6.29
N PHE A 44 -0.44 -8.87 7.00
CA PHE A 44 -0.27 -7.55 6.41
C PHE A 44 1.17 -7.31 5.94
N GLN A 45 2.17 -7.82 6.68
CA GLN A 45 3.57 -7.70 6.28
C GLN A 45 3.89 -8.55 5.05
N CYS A 46 3.37 -9.78 4.98
CA CYS A 46 3.50 -10.62 3.79
C CYS A 46 2.83 -9.97 2.57
N MET A 47 1.65 -9.37 2.74
CA MET A 47 0.93 -8.74 1.65
C MET A 47 1.58 -7.41 1.19
N LEU A 48 2.19 -6.67 2.13
CA LEU A 48 3.02 -5.50 1.81
C LEU A 48 4.23 -5.91 0.97
N LEU A 49 4.95 -6.95 1.39
CA LEU A 49 6.08 -7.49 0.66
C LEU A 49 5.68 -8.00 -0.73
N ALA A 50 4.55 -8.71 -0.83
CA ALA A 50 4.01 -9.19 -2.10
C ALA A 50 3.67 -8.03 -3.05
N GLY A 51 3.09 -6.93 -2.54
CA GLY A 51 2.83 -5.74 -3.34
C GLY A 51 4.10 -5.06 -3.84
N TYR A 52 5.15 -5.02 -3.03
CA TYR A 52 6.45 -4.47 -3.46
C TYR A 52 7.10 -5.34 -4.54
N PHE A 53 7.06 -6.66 -4.36
CA PHE A 53 7.50 -7.61 -5.38
C PHE A 53 6.71 -7.45 -6.69
N TYR A 54 5.38 -7.32 -6.60
CA TYR A 54 4.53 -7.06 -7.76
C TYR A 54 4.92 -5.75 -8.48
N ALA A 55 5.14 -4.66 -7.74
CA ALA A 55 5.53 -3.38 -8.32
C ALA A 55 6.89 -3.49 -9.05
N ASP A 56 7.88 -4.12 -8.42
CA ASP A 56 9.20 -4.34 -9.03
C ASP A 56 9.12 -5.23 -10.28
N TRP A 57 8.41 -6.36 -10.16
CA TRP A 57 8.28 -7.33 -11.25
C TRP A 57 7.52 -6.73 -12.44
N THR A 58 6.39 -6.06 -12.20
CA THR A 58 5.56 -5.48 -13.28
C THR A 58 6.28 -4.31 -13.98
N THR A 59 6.99 -3.47 -13.24
CA THR A 59 7.75 -2.34 -13.84
C THR A 59 8.93 -2.80 -14.69
N LYS A 60 9.52 -3.97 -14.38
CA LYS A 60 10.65 -4.56 -15.14
C LYS A 60 10.22 -5.43 -16.31
N LYS A 61 9.10 -6.15 -16.19
CA LYS A 61 8.73 -7.21 -17.15
C LYS A 61 7.59 -6.81 -18.09
N LEU A 62 6.74 -5.86 -17.73
CA LEU A 62 5.59 -5.47 -18.53
C LEU A 62 5.82 -4.13 -19.23
N THR A 63 5.20 -3.97 -20.40
CA THR A 63 5.09 -2.65 -21.03
C THR A 63 4.17 -1.77 -20.18
N PRO A 64 4.34 -0.43 -20.18
CA PRO A 64 3.52 0.47 -19.37
C PRO A 64 2.01 0.26 -19.56
N LYS A 65 1.55 0.04 -20.80
CA LYS A 65 0.14 -0.23 -21.10
C LYS A 65 -0.37 -1.52 -20.48
N ARG A 66 0.42 -2.61 -20.55
CA ARG A 66 0.05 -3.91 -19.95
C ARG A 66 0.05 -3.84 -18.43
N GLN A 67 1.02 -3.13 -17.85
CA GLN A 67 1.06 -2.88 -16.41
C GLN A 67 -0.20 -2.14 -15.93
N ALA A 68 -0.57 -1.05 -16.61
CA ALA A 68 -1.77 -0.30 -16.28
C ALA A 68 -3.03 -1.15 -16.43
N LEU A 69 -3.18 -1.90 -17.52
CA LEU A 69 -4.34 -2.77 -17.74
C LEU A 69 -4.46 -3.84 -16.65
N LEU A 70 -3.36 -4.53 -16.31
CA LEU A 70 -3.34 -5.52 -15.24
C LEU A 70 -3.74 -4.91 -13.90
N HIS A 71 -3.15 -3.77 -13.55
CA HIS A 71 -3.43 -3.13 -12.27
C HIS A 71 -4.89 -2.63 -12.19
N MET A 72 -5.41 -2.05 -13.28
CA MET A 72 -6.82 -1.63 -13.37
C MET A 72 -7.79 -2.81 -13.29
N ALA A 73 -7.48 -3.94 -13.94
CA ALA A 73 -8.30 -5.15 -13.84
C ALA A 73 -8.36 -5.65 -12.38
N LEU A 74 -7.21 -5.68 -11.69
CA LEU A 74 -7.17 -6.07 -10.28
C LEU A 74 -7.95 -5.10 -9.38
N ILE A 75 -7.89 -3.79 -9.65
CA ILE A 75 -8.68 -2.78 -8.92
C ILE A 75 -10.18 -3.01 -9.09
N VAL A 76 -10.65 -3.32 -10.31
CA VAL A 76 -12.07 -3.64 -10.55
C VAL A 76 -12.50 -4.87 -9.74
N VAL A 77 -11.67 -5.91 -9.72
CA VAL A 77 -11.93 -7.09 -8.89
C VAL A 77 -11.96 -6.72 -7.39
N ALA A 78 -11.03 -5.89 -6.94
CA ALA A 78 -10.99 -5.44 -5.54
C ALA A 78 -12.20 -4.59 -5.15
N ILE A 79 -12.72 -3.75 -6.05
CA ILE A 79 -13.96 -3.00 -5.82
C ILE A 79 -15.14 -3.96 -5.63
N ALA A 80 -15.20 -5.05 -6.41
CA ALA A 80 -16.25 -6.06 -6.27
C ALA A 80 -16.19 -6.83 -4.93
N MET A 81 -15.07 -6.77 -4.21
CA MET A 81 -14.92 -7.35 -2.87
C MET A 81 -15.37 -6.41 -1.75
N LEU A 82 -15.73 -5.15 -2.06
CA LEU A 82 -16.19 -4.19 -1.05
C LEU A 82 -17.67 -4.44 -0.70
N PRO A 83 -18.08 -4.18 0.56
CA PRO A 83 -17.27 -3.65 1.67
C PRO A 83 -16.45 -4.73 2.37
N ILE A 84 -15.35 -4.32 3.01
CA ILE A 84 -14.41 -5.19 3.74
C ILE A 84 -14.97 -5.67 5.11
N ILE A 85 -16.25 -6.00 5.17
CA ILE A 85 -16.94 -6.47 6.37
C ILE A 85 -16.91 -8.00 6.38
N PRO A 86 -16.24 -8.65 7.35
CA PRO A 86 -16.23 -10.10 7.45
C PRO A 86 -17.63 -10.68 7.61
N ASP A 87 -17.93 -11.72 6.82
CA ASP A 87 -19.19 -12.44 6.93
C ASP A 87 -19.25 -13.26 8.24
N PRO A 88 -20.39 -13.30 8.97
CA PRO A 88 -20.51 -14.06 10.21
C PRO A 88 -20.19 -15.57 10.10
N SER A 89 -20.25 -16.16 8.90
CA SER A 89 -19.83 -17.55 8.64
C SER A 89 -18.35 -17.80 8.93
N TRP A 90 -17.52 -16.76 8.99
CA TRP A 90 -16.11 -16.89 9.34
C TRP A 90 -15.86 -17.11 10.83
N LYS A 91 -16.87 -16.93 11.70
CA LYS A 91 -16.76 -17.17 13.14
C LYS A 91 -16.26 -18.59 13.41
N PRO A 92 -15.25 -18.76 14.28
CA PRO A 92 -14.76 -20.09 14.64
C PRO A 92 -15.83 -20.86 15.42
N THR A 93 -15.99 -22.14 15.12
CA THR A 93 -16.95 -23.05 15.79
C THR A 93 -16.32 -23.86 16.93
N GLY A 94 -15.01 -23.70 17.16
CA GLY A 94 -14.27 -24.31 18.27
C GLY A 94 -13.23 -25.36 17.87
N GLU A 95 -13.37 -25.99 16.71
CA GLU A 95 -12.47 -27.08 16.26
C GLU A 95 -11.31 -26.62 15.35
N GLU A 96 -11.30 -25.34 14.97
CA GLU A 96 -10.38 -24.81 13.95
C GLU A 96 -9.08 -24.26 14.55
N ALA A 97 -7.99 -24.34 13.78
CA ALA A 97 -6.76 -23.61 14.10
C ALA A 97 -7.01 -22.09 13.93
N PRO A 98 -7.01 -21.29 15.01
CA PRO A 98 -7.46 -19.89 14.94
C PRO A 98 -6.62 -19.02 14.01
N SER A 99 -5.31 -19.27 13.95
CA SER A 99 -4.37 -18.54 13.10
C SER A 99 -4.65 -18.74 11.62
N LEU A 100 -4.81 -19.99 11.17
CA LEU A 100 -5.13 -20.28 9.77
C LEU A 100 -6.47 -19.66 9.36
N ARG A 101 -7.49 -19.74 10.23
CA ARG A 101 -8.80 -19.13 9.98
C ARG A 101 -8.71 -17.62 9.81
N ILE A 102 -7.92 -16.93 10.64
CA ILE A 102 -7.65 -15.50 10.51
C ILE A 102 -6.98 -15.20 9.17
N LEU A 103 -5.95 -15.95 8.78
CA LEU A 103 -5.25 -15.73 7.49
C LEU A 103 -6.21 -15.89 6.29
N LEU A 104 -7.07 -16.90 6.32
CA LEU A 104 -8.08 -17.12 5.28
C LEU A 104 -9.14 -16.02 5.26
N LEU A 105 -9.64 -15.61 6.42
CA LEU A 105 -10.59 -14.50 6.56
C LEU A 105 -9.99 -13.21 5.98
N LEU A 106 -8.77 -12.85 6.40
CA LEU A 106 -8.08 -11.66 5.92
C LEU A 106 -7.83 -11.74 4.41
N GLY A 107 -7.41 -12.91 3.91
CA GLY A 107 -7.20 -13.16 2.49
C GLY A 107 -8.48 -12.96 1.67
N ALA A 108 -9.60 -13.52 2.13
CA ALA A 108 -10.89 -13.46 1.44
C ALA A 108 -11.58 -12.08 1.52
N THR A 109 -11.27 -11.27 2.53
CA THR A 109 -11.93 -9.98 2.77
C THR A 109 -11.09 -8.81 2.29
N ILE A 110 -9.92 -8.61 2.89
CA ILE A 110 -9.08 -7.42 2.72
C ILE A 110 -7.82 -7.69 1.88
N GLY A 111 -7.51 -8.95 1.57
CA GLY A 111 -6.26 -9.36 0.94
C GLY A 111 -5.95 -8.64 -0.35
N LEU A 112 -6.83 -8.73 -1.36
CA LEU A 112 -6.62 -8.06 -2.65
C LEU A 112 -6.66 -6.52 -2.55
N PRO A 113 -7.64 -5.89 -1.86
CA PRO A 113 -7.62 -4.44 -1.66
C PRO A 113 -6.34 -3.94 -0.99
N TYR A 114 -5.89 -4.58 0.09
CA TYR A 114 -4.66 -4.21 0.79
C TYR A 114 -3.42 -4.41 -0.09
N PHE A 115 -3.35 -5.55 -0.80
CA PHE A 115 -2.30 -5.82 -1.77
C PHE A 115 -2.18 -4.70 -2.79
N LEU A 116 -3.29 -4.22 -3.37
CA LEU A 116 -3.23 -3.18 -4.39
C LEU A 116 -2.78 -1.84 -3.82
N ILE A 117 -3.29 -1.45 -2.66
CA ILE A 117 -2.86 -0.22 -2.00
C ILE A 117 -1.36 -0.28 -1.69
N SER A 118 -0.84 -1.44 -1.26
CA SER A 118 0.58 -1.60 -0.91
C SER A 118 1.53 -1.45 -2.10
N THR A 119 1.05 -1.68 -3.33
CA THR A 119 1.84 -1.44 -4.55
C THR A 119 2.03 0.04 -4.89
N THR A 120 1.25 0.94 -4.28
CA THR A 120 1.11 2.33 -4.74
C THR A 120 2.40 3.13 -4.58
N SER A 121 3.02 3.10 -3.40
CA SER A 121 4.25 3.86 -3.13
C SER A 121 5.37 3.55 -4.14
N PRO A 122 5.77 2.28 -4.36
CA PRO A 122 6.81 1.97 -5.35
C PRO A 122 6.38 2.28 -6.79
N LEU A 123 5.13 1.98 -7.19
CA LEU A 123 4.66 2.26 -8.55
C LEU A 123 4.65 3.75 -8.87
N ILE A 124 4.11 4.56 -7.97
CA ILE A 124 4.02 6.00 -8.15
C ILE A 124 5.40 6.65 -8.16
N GLN A 125 6.33 6.19 -7.32
CA GLN A 125 7.71 6.69 -7.37
C GLN A 125 8.35 6.41 -8.73
N VAL A 126 8.20 5.20 -9.28
CA VAL A 126 8.73 4.86 -10.62
C VAL A 126 8.09 5.71 -11.72
N TRP A 127 6.76 5.86 -11.69
CA TRP A 127 6.04 6.66 -12.70
C TRP A 127 6.38 8.16 -12.57
N PHE A 128 6.53 8.65 -11.35
CA PHE A 128 6.93 10.03 -11.06
C PHE A 128 8.33 10.33 -11.59
N SER A 129 9.33 9.48 -11.31
CA SER A 129 10.70 9.65 -11.80
C SER A 129 10.78 9.68 -13.32
N LYS A 130 9.95 8.87 -14.00
CA LYS A 130 9.87 8.87 -15.47
C LYS A 130 9.19 10.13 -16.02
N ARG A 131 8.21 10.67 -15.30
CA ARG A 131 7.42 11.83 -15.72
C ARG A 131 8.14 13.17 -15.49
N TYR A 132 8.91 13.27 -14.41
CA TYR A 132 9.65 14.46 -13.97
C TYR A 132 11.14 14.11 -13.74
N PRO A 133 11.93 13.97 -14.83
CA PRO A 133 13.37 13.76 -14.70
C PRO A 133 14.01 14.90 -13.88
N GLY A 134 14.82 14.56 -12.88
CA GLY A 134 15.48 15.53 -12.00
C GLY A 134 14.71 15.92 -10.72
N ALA A 135 13.42 15.60 -10.61
CA ALA A 135 12.68 15.79 -9.37
C ALA A 135 12.92 14.62 -8.40
N SER A 136 13.23 14.91 -7.13
CA SER A 136 13.47 13.87 -6.12
C SER A 136 12.17 13.14 -5.72
N PRO A 137 12.07 11.81 -5.92
CA PRO A 137 10.92 11.01 -5.49
C PRO A 137 10.77 10.91 -3.97
N TYR A 138 11.83 11.25 -3.23
CA TYR A 138 11.88 11.15 -1.76
C TYR A 138 10.82 12.00 -1.07
N ARG A 139 10.38 13.11 -1.69
CA ARG A 139 9.27 13.93 -1.19
C ARG A 139 7.95 13.15 -1.12
N LEU A 140 7.69 12.26 -2.08
CA LEU A 140 6.50 11.41 -2.08
C LEU A 140 6.59 10.35 -0.99
N PHE A 141 7.78 9.80 -0.75
CA PHE A 141 8.03 8.89 0.37
C PHE A 141 7.86 9.56 1.73
N ALA A 142 8.37 10.78 1.91
CA ALA A 142 8.15 11.55 3.13
C ALA A 142 6.64 11.81 3.36
N LEU A 143 5.92 12.20 2.31
CA LEU A 143 4.48 12.41 2.37
C LEU A 143 3.71 11.13 2.71
N SER A 144 4.12 9.96 2.17
CA SER A 144 3.48 8.68 2.52
C SER A 144 3.65 8.36 4.00
N ASN A 145 4.84 8.58 4.55
CA ASN A 145 5.09 8.33 5.98
C ASN A 145 4.29 9.28 6.88
N LEU A 146 4.16 10.56 6.50
CA LEU A 146 3.30 11.50 7.20
C LEU A 146 1.84 11.00 7.20
N ALA A 147 1.32 10.56 6.05
CA ALA A 147 -0.03 10.01 5.95
C ALA A 147 -0.22 8.76 6.82
N SER A 148 0.76 7.84 6.84
CA SER A 148 0.76 6.68 7.72
C SER A 148 0.71 7.05 9.20
N MET A 149 1.49 8.06 9.61
CA MET A 149 1.50 8.56 10.98
C MET A 149 0.15 9.18 11.36
N ILE A 150 -0.46 9.95 10.46
CA ILE A 150 -1.80 10.52 10.67
C ILE A 150 -2.84 9.40 10.82
N ALA A 151 -2.77 8.32 10.03
CA ALA A 151 -3.67 7.19 10.17
C ALA A 151 -3.49 6.45 11.51
N LEU A 152 -2.24 6.14 11.87
CA LEU A 152 -1.92 5.38 13.09
C LEU A 152 -2.23 6.15 14.37
N LEU A 153 -1.86 7.43 14.45
CA LEU A 153 -2.19 8.29 15.59
C LEU A 153 -3.68 8.64 15.58
N GLY A 154 -4.24 8.91 14.40
CA GLY A 154 -5.65 9.25 14.25
C GLY A 154 -6.56 8.13 14.73
N TYR A 155 -6.21 6.85 14.50
CA TYR A 155 -7.09 5.73 14.82
C TYR A 155 -7.58 5.72 16.28
N PRO A 156 -6.73 5.62 17.32
CA PRO A 156 -7.18 5.54 18.71
C PRO A 156 -7.83 6.83 19.24
N PHE A 157 -7.49 8.00 18.70
CA PHE A 157 -7.97 9.29 19.24
C PHE A 157 -9.16 9.90 18.49
N LEU A 158 -9.30 9.63 17.19
CA LEU A 158 -10.28 10.26 16.31
C LEU A 158 -11.27 9.27 15.68
N PHE A 159 -10.83 8.08 15.30
CA PHE A 159 -11.71 7.11 14.64
C PHE A 159 -12.36 6.17 15.65
N GLU A 160 -11.55 5.56 16.51
CA GLU A 160 -11.98 4.52 17.43
C GLU A 160 -13.06 4.99 18.44
N PRO A 161 -12.93 6.16 19.09
CA PRO A 161 -13.89 6.57 20.12
C PRO A 161 -15.22 7.08 19.56
N TRP A 162 -15.20 7.60 18.33
CA TRP A 162 -16.29 8.40 17.78
C TRP A 162 -17.05 7.72 16.64
N ILE A 163 -16.45 6.72 15.98
CA ILE A 163 -16.99 6.11 14.77
C ILE A 163 -17.13 4.60 14.99
N ALA A 164 -18.33 4.06 14.75
CA ALA A 164 -18.58 2.64 14.88
C ALA A 164 -17.76 1.83 13.85
N THR A 165 -17.27 0.65 14.22
CA THR A 165 -16.36 -0.15 13.36
C THR A 165 -16.94 -0.49 11.99
N GLN A 166 -18.27 -0.64 11.88
CA GLN A 166 -18.94 -0.84 10.58
C GLN A 166 -18.88 0.43 9.71
N GLN A 167 -19.08 1.60 10.30
CA GLN A 167 -18.96 2.89 9.60
C GLN A 167 -17.52 3.14 9.18
N GLN A 168 -16.53 2.75 9.98
CA GLN A 168 -15.12 2.81 9.61
C GLN A 168 -14.83 1.98 8.35
N ALA A 169 -15.37 0.75 8.25
CA ALA A 169 -15.19 -0.10 7.06
C ALA A 169 -15.89 0.45 5.81
N ILE A 170 -17.08 1.04 5.96
CA ILE A 170 -17.77 1.73 4.85
C ILE A 170 -16.98 2.95 4.40
N GLY A 171 -16.52 3.79 5.35
CA GLY A 171 -15.68 4.96 5.07
C GLY A 171 -14.37 4.58 4.38
N TRP A 172 -13.74 3.49 4.83
CA TRP A 172 -12.55 2.94 4.17
C TRP A 172 -12.86 2.47 2.74
N SER A 173 -14.01 1.83 2.51
CA SER A 173 -14.43 1.37 1.18
C SER A 173 -14.68 2.55 0.23
N PHE A 174 -15.25 3.65 0.72
CA PHE A 174 -15.35 4.90 -0.05
C PHE A 174 -13.96 5.47 -0.36
N GLY A 175 -13.07 5.50 0.64
CA GLY A 175 -11.68 5.87 0.47
C GLY A 175 -10.96 5.02 -0.59
N PHE A 176 -11.23 3.71 -0.63
CA PHE A 176 -10.71 2.81 -1.66
C PHE A 176 -11.21 3.19 -3.05
N GLY A 177 -12.49 3.58 -3.18
CA GLY A 177 -13.03 4.12 -4.42
C GLY A 177 -12.31 5.39 -4.88
N VAL A 178 -12.04 6.33 -3.97
CA VAL A 178 -11.24 7.53 -4.25
C VAL A 178 -9.83 7.15 -4.69
N PHE A 179 -9.18 6.23 -3.98
CA PHE A 179 -7.88 5.68 -4.35
C PHE A 179 -7.90 5.08 -5.77
N ALA A 180 -8.91 4.28 -6.11
CA ALA A 180 -9.06 3.65 -7.42
C ALA A 180 -9.12 4.69 -8.55
N VAL A 181 -9.85 5.80 -8.35
CA VAL A 181 -9.89 6.91 -9.31
C VAL A 181 -8.53 7.60 -9.43
N LEU A 182 -7.87 7.89 -8.30
CA LEU A 182 -6.57 8.57 -8.27
C LEU A 182 -5.46 7.76 -8.94
N ILE A 183 -5.40 6.45 -8.68
CA ILE A 183 -4.39 5.57 -9.29
C ILE A 183 -4.66 5.34 -10.78
N ALA A 184 -5.93 5.24 -11.19
CA ALA A 184 -6.32 5.17 -12.60
C ALA A 184 -5.92 6.43 -13.36
N ALA A 185 -6.20 7.60 -12.79
CA ALA A 185 -5.76 8.87 -13.35
C ALA A 185 -4.22 8.93 -13.42
N SER A 186 -3.52 8.52 -12.36
CA SER A 186 -2.06 8.50 -12.33
C SER A 186 -1.45 7.60 -13.42
N ALA A 187 -2.05 6.43 -13.65
CA ALA A 187 -1.66 5.53 -14.73
C ALA A 187 -1.92 6.14 -16.11
N TRP A 188 -3.10 6.74 -16.32
CA TRP A 188 -3.45 7.41 -17.58
C TRP A 188 -2.49 8.57 -17.91
N PHE A 189 -2.25 9.48 -16.96
CA PHE A 189 -1.33 10.59 -17.17
C PHE A 189 0.13 10.15 -17.28
N GLY A 190 0.51 9.02 -16.66
CA GLY A 190 1.82 8.40 -16.84
C GLY A 190 2.02 7.82 -18.24
N LEU A 191 0.94 7.33 -18.89
CA LEU A 191 0.99 6.76 -20.24
C LEU A 191 0.90 7.79 -21.36
N TYR A 192 0.10 8.84 -21.17
CA TYR A 192 -0.26 9.79 -22.23
C TYR A 192 0.24 11.22 -22.00
N GLY A 193 0.78 11.52 -20.81
CA GLY A 193 1.32 12.84 -20.53
C GLY A 193 2.65 13.07 -21.24
N ARG A 194 2.75 14.11 -22.09
CA ARG A 194 4.04 14.62 -22.59
C ARG A 194 4.93 14.97 -21.41
N GLY A 195 6.14 14.39 -21.34
CA GLY A 195 7.19 14.68 -20.34
C GLY A 195 7.12 16.13 -19.87
N GLY A 196 6.94 16.35 -18.56
CA GLY A 196 6.72 17.69 -18.05
C GLY A 196 7.99 18.43 -18.36
N GLU A 197 7.90 19.63 -18.94
CA GLU A 197 9.07 20.50 -18.99
C GLU A 197 9.66 20.51 -17.59
N PRO A 198 10.99 20.30 -17.46
CA PRO A 198 11.63 20.28 -16.15
C PRO A 198 11.19 21.55 -15.45
N GLU A 199 10.40 21.40 -14.39
CA GLU A 199 10.03 22.50 -13.53
C GLU A 199 11.36 23.15 -13.14
N ASN A 200 11.51 24.45 -13.43
CA ASN A 200 12.71 25.24 -13.18
C ASN A 200 12.86 25.42 -11.65
N ILE A 201 12.95 24.30 -10.94
CA ILE A 201 13.41 24.21 -9.57
C ILE A 201 14.88 24.52 -9.71
N ALA A 202 15.26 25.72 -9.30
CA ALA A 202 16.63 26.24 -9.28
C ALA A 202 17.61 25.09 -9.17
N ALA A 203 18.43 24.91 -10.21
CA ALA A 203 19.40 23.85 -10.31
C ALA A 203 20.14 23.76 -8.97
N VAL A 204 19.78 22.75 -8.17
CA VAL A 204 20.68 22.29 -7.13
C VAL A 204 21.83 21.75 -7.95
N GLU A 205 22.92 22.51 -8.01
CA GLU A 205 24.15 22.04 -8.63
C GLU A 205 24.38 20.62 -8.10
N PRO A 206 24.50 19.63 -8.99
CA PRO A 206 24.77 18.28 -8.54
C PRO A 206 26.04 18.37 -7.70
N SER A 207 25.95 17.97 -6.43
CA SER A 207 27.13 17.77 -5.60
C SER A 207 28.13 16.94 -6.43
N PRO A 208 29.43 17.26 -6.43
CA PRO A 208 30.45 16.49 -7.16
C PRO A 208 30.42 14.98 -6.84
N ASP A 209 29.87 14.62 -5.67
CA ASP A 209 29.70 13.23 -5.20
C ASP A 209 28.47 12.51 -5.79
N ALA A 210 27.56 13.21 -6.48
CA ALA A 210 26.34 12.61 -7.05
C ALA A 210 26.58 11.75 -8.31
N ALA A 211 27.82 11.73 -8.81
CA ALA A 211 28.27 10.91 -9.94
C ALA A 211 28.94 9.60 -9.50
N GLU A 212 28.74 9.15 -8.26
CA GLU A 212 29.10 7.78 -7.91
C GLU A 212 28.26 6.82 -8.74
N ILE A 213 28.93 6.04 -9.61
CA ILE A 213 28.29 4.95 -10.35
C ILE A 213 27.83 3.94 -9.31
N ILE A 214 26.56 4.03 -8.91
CA ILE A 214 25.95 3.06 -7.99
C ILE A 214 25.86 1.73 -8.74
N ASN A 215 26.90 0.90 -8.58
CA ASN A 215 26.89 -0.46 -9.07
C ASN A 215 25.74 -1.21 -8.39
N PRO A 216 25.01 -2.07 -9.14
CA PRO A 216 23.96 -2.87 -8.52
C PRO A 216 24.56 -3.72 -7.39
N PRO A 217 23.88 -3.80 -6.23
CA PRO A 217 24.41 -4.47 -5.05
C PRO A 217 24.72 -5.94 -5.36
N ALA A 218 25.86 -6.41 -4.85
CA ALA A 218 26.31 -7.77 -5.06
C ALA A 218 25.33 -8.76 -4.38
N ARG A 219 25.36 -10.03 -4.79
CA ARG A 219 24.57 -11.08 -4.12
C ARG A 219 24.88 -11.15 -2.62
N ARG A 220 26.14 -10.90 -2.24
CA ARG A 220 26.58 -10.84 -0.85
C ARG A 220 25.86 -9.72 -0.09
N ASP A 221 25.82 -8.50 -0.63
CA ASP A 221 25.16 -7.36 0.03
C ASP A 221 23.67 -7.65 0.27
N LYS A 222 23.00 -8.23 -0.72
CA LYS A 222 21.59 -8.64 -0.60
C LYS A 222 21.37 -9.69 0.48
N LEU A 223 22.23 -10.71 0.54
CA LEU A 223 22.16 -11.75 1.58
C LEU A 223 22.44 -11.16 2.97
N THR A 224 23.43 -10.27 3.07
CA THR A 224 23.74 -9.57 4.32
C THR A 224 22.55 -8.72 4.78
N TRP A 225 21.90 -7.97 3.89
CA TRP A 225 20.70 -7.20 4.24
C TRP A 225 19.54 -8.08 4.68
N ILE A 226 19.32 -9.22 4.03
CA ILE A 226 18.29 -10.19 4.47
C ILE A 226 18.62 -10.71 5.86
N ALA A 227 19.87 -11.12 6.11
CA ALA A 227 20.29 -11.62 7.41
C ALA A 227 20.15 -10.55 8.50
N LEU A 228 20.53 -9.30 8.21
CA LEU A 228 20.40 -8.17 9.14
C LEU A 228 18.94 -7.76 9.37
N SER A 229 18.04 -7.97 8.42
CA SER A 229 16.61 -7.65 8.59
C SER A 229 15.88 -8.61 9.54
N ALA A 230 16.51 -9.74 9.90
CA ALA A 230 15.97 -10.72 10.82
C ALA A 230 16.51 -10.57 12.26
N LEU A 231 17.46 -9.64 12.48
CA LEU A 231 18.02 -9.25 13.78
C LEU A 231 17.29 -8.03 14.34
#